data_AF-A0A9E1RU73-F1
#
_entry.id   AF-A0A9E1RU73-F1
#
_cell.length_a   1.000
_cell.length_b   1.000
_cell.length_c   1.000
_cell.angle_alpha   90.00
_cell.angle_beta   90.00
_cell.angle_gamma   90.00
#
_symmetry.space_group_name_H-M   'P 1'
#
loop_
_entity.id
_entity.type
_entity.pdbx_description
1 polymer ?
#
loop_
_entity_poly.entity_id
_entity_poly.type
_entity_poly.pdbx_seq_one_letter_code
_entity_poly.pdbx_strand_id
1 'polypeptide(L)'
;IFLVIKGVIHTPTPDCFLDGITRRTVMDLARKRGHEVIERVIMPEDLGDADEVFLTGTAAEVTPVGEIDDHNYQVGPITRQLMDDYEAAVRKGD
;
A
#
# COMPACT_ATOMS: atom_id res chain seq x y z
N ILE A 1 2.21 4.51 -4.58
CA ILE A 1 1.89 4.85 -3.18
C ILE A 1 0.55 4.24 -2.82
N PHE A 2 0.37 3.85 -1.57
CA PHE A 2 -0.88 3.40 -0.99
C PHE A 2 -1.16 4.18 0.29
N LEU A 3 -2.40 4.61 0.46
CA LEU A 3 -2.91 5.27 1.66
C LEU A 3 -3.97 4.37 2.29
N VAL A 4 -3.93 4.19 3.60
CA VAL A 4 -5.02 3.57 4.35
C VAL A 4 -5.80 4.69 5.01
N ILE A 5 -7.07 4.85 4.64
CA ILE A 5 -7.95 5.87 5.22
C ILE A 5 -9.16 5.14 5.78
N LYS A 6 -9.35 5.18 7.10
CA LYS A 6 -10.49 4.51 7.78
C LYS A 6 -10.61 3.02 7.42
N GLY A 7 -9.47 2.35 7.28
CA GLY A 7 -9.38 0.93 6.93
C GLY A 7 -9.56 0.58 5.45
N VAL A 8 -9.75 1.58 4.57
CA VAL A 8 -9.84 1.38 3.11
C VAL A 8 -8.50 1.73 2.47
N ILE A 9 -8.05 0.88 1.55
CA ILE A 9 -6.78 1.08 0.83
C ILE A 9 -7.05 1.89 -0.43
N HIS A 10 -6.40 3.03 -0.55
CA HIS A 10 -6.45 3.90 -1.72
C HIS A 10 -5.10 3.90 -2.43
N THR A 11 -5.13 3.86 -3.76
CA THR A 11 -3.92 4.01 -4.60
C THR A 11 -4.24 4.78 -5.87
N PRO A 12 -3.27 5.53 -6.45
CA PRO A 12 -3.51 6.24 -7.69
C PRO A 12 -3.89 5.29 -8.83
N THR A 13 -4.85 5.70 -9.66
CA THR A 13 -5.11 5.06 -10.95
C THR A 13 -3.88 5.23 -11.86
N PRO A 14 -3.34 4.16 -12.48
CA PRO A 14 -2.11 4.25 -13.27
C PRO A 14 -2.35 4.83 -14.67
N ASP A 15 -2.48 6.15 -14.75
CA ASP A 15 -2.73 6.89 -16.00
C ASP A 15 -1.48 7.49 -16.65
N CYS A 16 -0.47 7.84 -15.85
CA CYS A 16 0.76 8.48 -16.30
C CYS A 16 2.03 7.91 -15.66
N PHE A 17 1.95 6.71 -15.07
CA PHE A 17 3.08 6.01 -14.46
C PHE A 17 2.99 4.49 -14.66
N LEU A 18 4.04 3.78 -14.26
CA LEU A 18 4.11 2.32 -14.41
C LEU A 18 3.09 1.61 -13.49
N ASP A 19 2.19 0.84 -14.10
CA ASP A 19 1.34 -0.12 -13.37
C ASP A 19 2.15 -1.35 -12.93
N GLY A 20 2.90 -1.17 -11.84
CA GLY A 20 3.87 -2.13 -11.34
C GLY A 20 3.28 -3.52 -11.06
N ILE A 21 4.06 -4.57 -11.31
CA ILE A 21 3.64 -5.95 -11.01
C ILE A 21 3.46 -6.14 -9.50
N THR A 22 4.42 -5.67 -8.69
CA THR A 22 4.33 -5.68 -7.21
C THR A 22 3.08 -4.96 -6.73
N ARG A 23 2.76 -3.78 -7.30
CA ARG A 23 1.54 -3.02 -6.99
C ARG A 23 0.29 -3.89 -7.20
N ARG A 24 0.15 -4.51 -8.36
CA ARG A 24 -0.98 -5.41 -8.68
C ARG A 24 -1.06 -6.61 -7.74
N THR A 25 0.07 -7.27 -7.48
CA THR A 25 0.13 -8.40 -6.54
C THR A 25 -0.32 -8.00 -5.14
N VAL A 26 0.14 -6.86 -4.62
CA VAL A 26 -0.25 -6.36 -3.29
C VAL A 26 -1.74 -6.02 -3.24
N MET A 27 -2.31 -5.41 -4.28
CA MET A 27 -3.76 -5.19 -4.36
C MET A 27 -4.54 -6.51 -4.36
N ASP A 28 -4.06 -7.54 -5.06
CA ASP A 28 -4.71 -8.84 -5.07
C ASP A 28 -4.62 -9.55 -3.71
N LEU A 29 -3.48 -9.43 -3.01
CA LEU A 29 -3.33 -9.94 -1.64
C LEU A 29 -4.28 -9.21 -0.67
N ALA A 30 -4.34 -7.88 -0.75
CA ALA A 30 -5.25 -7.08 0.06
C ALA A 30 -6.72 -7.50 -0.15
N ARG A 31 -7.16 -7.64 -1.40
CA ARG A 31 -8.51 -8.11 -1.74
C ARG A 31 -8.78 -9.53 -1.22
N LYS A 32 -7.79 -10.44 -1.28
CA LYS A 32 -7.92 -11.80 -0.72
C LYS A 32 -8.09 -11.79 0.81
N ARG A 33 -7.54 -10.79 1.50
CA ARG A 33 -7.72 -10.58 2.94
C ARG A 33 -9.04 -9.88 3.30
N GLY A 34 -9.84 -9.50 2.31
CA GLY A 34 -11.12 -8.82 2.51
C GLY A 34 -11.00 -7.31 2.65
N HIS A 35 -9.83 -6.72 2.37
CA HIS A 35 -9.68 -5.26 2.34
C HIS A 35 -10.29 -4.69 1.07
N GLU A 36 -10.97 -3.56 1.22
CA GLU A 36 -11.41 -2.76 0.09
C GLU A 36 -10.22 -2.00 -0.50
N VAL A 37 -10.04 -2.08 -1.82
CA VAL A 37 -8.97 -1.41 -2.55
C VAL A 37 -9.58 -0.54 -3.64
N ILE A 38 -9.42 0.78 -3.49
CA ILE A 38 -9.96 1.79 -4.40
C ILE A 38 -8.82 2.44 -5.19
N GLU A 39 -8.86 2.25 -6.50
CA GLU A 39 -8.04 3.01 -7.44
C GLU A 39 -8.73 4.33 -7.75
N ARG A 40 -8.11 5.46 -7.40
CA ARG A 40 -8.67 6.81 -7.63
C ARG A 40 -7.56 7.84 -7.82
N VAL A 41 -7.92 9.04 -8.26
CA VAL A 41 -7.01 10.19 -8.14
C VAL A 41 -6.77 10.48 -6.66
N ILE A 42 -5.51 10.67 -6.28
CA ILE A 42 -5.08 11.05 -4.93
C ILE A 42 -4.48 12.45 -5.03
N MET A 43 -4.98 13.35 -4.20
CA MET A 43 -4.52 14.73 -4.08
C MET A 43 -3.63 14.87 -2.84
N PRO A 44 -2.74 15.88 -2.76
CA PRO A 44 -1.88 16.07 -1.60
C PRO A 44 -2.64 16.18 -0.27
N GLU A 45 -3.84 16.76 -0.27
CA GLU A 45 -4.69 16.84 0.92
C GLU A 45 -5.10 15.47 1.50
N ASP A 46 -5.14 14.41 0.68
CA ASP A 46 -5.45 13.05 1.14
C ASP A 46 -4.38 12.49 2.08
N LEU A 47 -3.15 13.03 2.04
CA LEU A 47 -2.06 12.63 2.93
C LEU A 47 -2.41 12.91 4.40
N GLY A 48 -3.12 14.02 4.66
CA GLY A 48 -3.53 14.39 6.01
C GLY A 48 -4.58 13.48 6.62
N ASP A 49 -5.33 12.75 5.79
CA ASP A 49 -6.39 11.82 6.21
C ASP A 49 -5.90 10.37 6.37
N ALA A 50 -4.66 10.07 5.96
CA ALA A 50 -4.14 8.71 5.97
C ALA A 50 -3.67 8.25 7.35
N ASP A 51 -4.18 7.09 7.79
CA ASP A 51 -3.78 6.41 9.02
C ASP A 51 -2.46 5.64 8.84
N GLU A 52 -2.29 5.02 7.66
CA GLU A 52 -1.09 4.29 7.26
C GLU A 52 -0.70 4.65 5.83
N VAL A 53 0.61 4.67 5.54
CA VAL A 53 1.12 4.88 4.18
C VAL A 53 2.20 3.85 3.89
N PHE A 54 2.15 3.27 2.69
CA PHE A 54 3.19 2.35 2.24
C PHE A 54 3.46 2.46 0.74
N LEU A 55 4.66 2.02 0.37
CA LEU A 55 5.15 1.94 -0.99
C LEU A 55 5.29 0.49 -1.42
N THR A 56 5.22 0.28 -2.73
CA THR A 56 5.48 -1.02 -3.33
C THR A 56 6.52 -0.92 -4.42
N GLY A 57 7.45 -1.86 -4.48
CA GLY A 57 8.42 -1.96 -5.58
C GLY A 57 9.15 -3.29 -5.57
N THR A 58 9.79 -3.68 -6.68
CA THR A 58 10.43 -5.00 -6.76
C THR A 58 11.53 -5.19 -5.70
N ALA A 59 12.35 -4.16 -5.45
CA ALA A 59 13.42 -4.25 -4.45
C ALA A 59 12.97 -3.88 -3.03
N ALA A 60 11.94 -3.03 -2.92
CA ALA A 60 11.42 -2.53 -1.65
C ALA A 60 10.25 -3.37 -1.10
N GLU A 61 9.74 -4.30 -1.92
CA GLU A 61 8.56 -5.13 -1.65
C GLU A 61 7.37 -4.29 -1.18
N VAL A 62 6.96 -4.43 0.09
CA VAL A 62 6.02 -3.53 0.78
C VAL A 62 6.81 -2.79 1.84
N THR A 63 7.00 -1.48 1.66
CA THR A 63 7.77 -0.64 2.59
C THR A 63 6.86 0.39 3.26
N PRO A 64 6.74 0.40 4.59
CA PRO A 64 5.98 1.43 5.29
C PRO A 64 6.67 2.80 5.19
N VAL A 65 5.87 3.85 5.17
CA VAL A 65 6.34 5.25 5.21
C VAL A 65 6.05 5.80 6.60
N GLY A 66 7.06 6.35 7.27
CA GLY A 66 6.92 6.93 8.61
C GLY A 66 6.51 8.40 8.62
N GLU A 67 6.87 9.16 7.58
CA GLU A 67 6.63 10.60 7.51
C GLU A 67 6.59 11.08 6.05
N ILE A 68 5.71 12.05 5.76
CA ILE A 68 5.69 12.85 4.52
C ILE A 68 5.34 14.28 4.92
N ASP A 69 6.24 15.23 4.61
CA ASP A 69 6.13 16.63 5.04
C ASP A 69 5.85 16.72 6.56
N ASP A 70 4.80 17.41 6.99
CA ASP A 70 4.44 17.55 8.40
C ASP A 70 3.57 16.37 8.92
N HIS A 71 3.31 15.35 8.10
CA HIS A 71 2.44 14.23 8.44
C HIS A 71 3.25 13.01 8.89
N ASN A 72 2.95 12.52 10.09
CA ASN A 72 3.57 11.33 10.67
C ASN A 72 2.59 10.16 10.62
N TYR A 73 3.04 9.01 10.12
CA TYR A 73 2.20 7.82 9.93
C TYR A 73 2.64 6.68 10.84
N GLN A 74 1.67 5.87 11.25
CA GLN A 74 1.96 4.65 11.96
C GLN A 74 2.09 3.51 10.95
N VAL A 75 3.04 2.61 11.18
CA VAL A 75 2.96 1.28 10.57
C VAL A 75 1.80 0.60 11.28
N GLY A 76 0.64 0.46 10.61
CA GLY A 76 -0.55 -0.11 11.19
C GLY A 76 -0.76 -1.58 10.82
N PRO A 77 -1.91 -2.16 11.21
CA PRO A 77 -2.19 -3.58 11.00
C PRO A 77 -2.33 -3.96 9.53
N ILE A 78 -2.86 -3.07 8.67
CA ILE A 78 -3.05 -3.38 7.24
C ILE A 78 -1.69 -3.46 6.55
N THR A 79 -0.82 -2.47 6.78
CA THR A 79 0.52 -2.45 6.19
C THR A 79 1.34 -3.65 6.65
N ARG A 80 1.34 -3.96 7.96
CA ARG A 80 2.03 -5.15 8.48
C ARG A 80 1.54 -6.45 7.85
N GLN A 81 0.22 -6.62 7.76
CA GLN A 81 -0.35 -7.82 7.14
C GLN A 81 0.08 -7.96 5.68
N LEU A 82 0.11 -6.88 4.91
CA LEU A 82 0.52 -6.91 3.50
C LEU A 82 2.02 -7.18 3.33
N MET A 83 2.86 -6.71 4.26
CA MET A 83 4.27 -7.07 4.31
C MET A 83 4.44 -8.57 4.47
N ASP A 84 3.81 -9.15 5.51
CA ASP A 84 3.89 -10.59 5.81
C ASP A 84 3.34 -11.44 4.65
N ASP A 85 2.22 -11.02 4.06
CA ASP A 85 1.58 -11.72 2.95
C ASP A 85 2.43 -11.71 1.68
N TYR A 86 3.06 -10.57 1.37
CA TYR A 86 3.93 -10.45 0.22
C TYR A 86 5.22 -11.25 0.42
N GLU A 87 5.85 -11.17 1.59
CA GLU A 87 7.03 -11.97 1.94
C GLU A 87 6.74 -13.46 1.80
N ALA A 88 5.62 -13.93 2.35
CA ALA A 88 5.19 -15.33 2.22
C ALA A 88 4.90 -15.74 0.76
N ALA A 89 4.42 -14.82 -0.07
CA ALA A 89 4.13 -15.09 -1.48
C ALA A 89 5.41 -15.25 -2.32
N VAL A 90 6.48 -14.51 -2.01
CA VAL A 90 7.73 -14.52 -2.79
C VAL A 90 8.79 -15.47 -2.25
N ARG A 91 8.71 -15.87 -0.97
CA ARG A 91 9.66 -16.78 -0.33
C ARG A 91 9.20 -18.23 -0.24
N LYS A 92 8.28 -18.67 -1.11
CA LYS A 92 7.92 -20.10 -1.20
C LYS A 92 9.10 -20.93 -1.72
N GLY A 93 9.95 -21.40 -0.81
CA GLY A 93 11.06 -22.29 -1.11
C GLY A 93 12.15 -22.31 -0.04
N ASP A 94 11.79 -22.69 1.18
CA ASP A 94 12.70 -23.31 2.17
C ASP A 94 12.02 -24.55 2.78
#